data_AF-A0AAW0LWC7-F1
#
_entry.id   AF-A0AAW0LWC7-F1
#
_cell.length_a   1.000
_cell.length_b   1.000
_cell.length_c   1.000
_cell.angle_alpha   90.00
_cell.angle_beta   90.00
_cell.angle_gamma   90.00
#
_symmetry.space_group_name_H-M   'P 1'
#
loop_
_entity.id
_entity.type
_entity.pdbx_description
1 polymer ?
#
loop_
_entity_poly.entity_id
_entity_poly.type
_entity_poly.pdbx_seq_one_letter_code
_entity_poly.pdbx_strand_id
1 'polypeptide(L)' 'MVDAFANHAYSNTVVSSLMDDCRQLIIRIPQLNFSHVYREANKRAECLARLGFSLDVDFVLYSSPPEDLISVYEANCRR' A
#
# COMPACT_ATOMS: atom_id res chain seq x y z
N MET A 1 -10.40 1.18 9.07
CA MET A 1 -8.97 0.82 8.91
C MET A 1 -8.06 1.92 9.45
N VAL A 2 -8.26 3.19 9.06
CA VAL A 2 -7.55 4.35 9.65
C VAL A 2 -7.62 4.35 11.18
N ASP A 3 -8.82 4.17 11.74
CA ASP A 3 -9.01 4.13 13.20
C ASP A 3 -8.32 2.94 13.89
N ALA A 4 -8.01 1.86 13.14
CA ALA A 4 -7.30 0.72 13.71
C ALA A 4 -5.83 1.06 13.99
N PHE A 5 -5.23 2.01 13.26
CA PHE A 5 -3.89 2.53 13.56
C PHE A 5 -3.88 3.46 14.78
N ALA A 6 -5.01 4.13 15.06
CA ALA A 6 -5.18 4.93 16.27
C ALA A 6 -5.56 4.09 17.50
N ASN A 7 -6.28 2.98 17.30
CA ASN A 7 -6.76 2.12 18.37
C ASN A 7 -5.89 0.87 18.54
N HIS A 8 -5.09 0.85 19.61
CA HIS A 8 -4.24 -0.29 19.97
C HIS A 8 -5.02 -1.51 20.48
N ALA A 9 -6.32 -1.40 20.75
CA ALA A 9 -7.16 -2.49 21.21
C ALA A 9 -7.83 -3.29 20.06
N TYR A 10 -7.53 -2.98 18.79
CA TYR A 10 -8.09 -3.70 17.65
C TYR A 10 -7.53 -5.14 17.60
N SER A 11 -8.39 -6.13 17.90
CA SER A 11 -7.99 -7.49 18.30
C SER A 11 -8.10 -8.57 17.21
N ASN A 12 -8.08 -8.20 15.93
CA ASN A 12 -8.09 -9.22 14.88
C ASN A 12 -6.72 -9.89 14.79
N THR A 13 -6.63 -11.12 15.30
CA THR A 13 -5.39 -11.91 15.37
C THR A 13 -4.73 -12.13 14.02
N VAL A 14 -5.51 -12.20 12.93
CA VAL A 14 -4.99 -12.42 11.56
C VAL A 14 -4.13 -11.26 11.07
N VAL A 15 -4.49 -10.02 11.41
CA VAL A 15 -3.81 -8.81 10.93
C VAL A 15 -3.00 -8.10 12.01
N SER A 16 -3.05 -8.59 13.24
CA SER A 16 -2.41 -7.97 14.41
C SER A 16 -0.90 -7.76 14.24
N SER A 17 -0.16 -8.78 13.79
CA SER A 17 1.28 -8.69 13.55
C SER A 17 1.64 -7.63 12.51
N LEU A 18 0.93 -7.61 11.38
CA LEU A 18 1.12 -6.61 10.32
C LEU A 18 0.82 -5.19 10.84
N MET A 19 -0.25 -5.04 11.62
CA MET A 19 -0.62 -3.76 12.22
C MET A 19 0.45 -3.27 13.19
N ASP A 20 1.03 -4.15 14.01
CA ASP A 20 2.09 -3.80 14.95
C ASP A 20 3.37 -3.37 14.23
N ASP A 21 3.77 -4.08 13.17
CA ASP A 21 4.90 -3.69 12.32
C ASP A 21 4.67 -2.30 11.70
N CYS A 22 3.47 -2.06 11.16
CA CYS A 22 3.11 -0.74 10.64
C CYS A 22 3.15 0.36 11.72
N ARG A 23 2.68 0.10 12.95
CA ARG A 23 2.79 1.06 14.07
C ARG A 23 4.23 1.42 14.38
N GLN A 24 5.15 0.45 14.37
CA GLN A 24 6.57 0.70 14.57
C GLN A 24 7.17 1.58 13.46
N LEU A 25 6.71 1.41 12.21
CA LEU A 25 7.14 2.27 11.10
C LEU A 25 6.56 3.68 11.20
N ILE A 26 5.28 3.82 11.60
CA ILE A 26 4.61 5.11 11.76
C ILE A 26 5.36 6.01 12.74
N ILE A 27 5.84 5.45 13.86
CA ILE A 27 6.59 6.20 14.88
C ILE A 27 7.87 6.83 14.32
N ARG A 28 8.43 6.27 13.23
CA ARG A 28 9.66 6.76 12.59
C ARG A 28 9.43 7.92 11.62
N ILE A 29 8.18 8.20 11.24
CA ILE A 29 7.84 9.25 10.27
C ILE A 29 7.23 10.43 11.05
N PRO A 30 7.94 11.56 11.20
CA PRO A 30 7.40 12.70 11.92
C PRO A 30 6.20 13.29 11.18
N GLN A 31 5.18 13.72 11.94
CA GLN A 31 3.99 14.42 11.44
C GLN A 31 3.15 13.62 10.42
N LEU A 32 3.09 12.29 10.54
CA LEU A 32 2.25 11.46 9.71
C LEU A 32 0.76 11.56 10.11
N ASN A 33 -0.12 11.63 9.11
CA ASN A 33 -1.57 11.53 9.29
C ASN A 33 -2.15 10.50 8.33
N PHE A 34 -3.13 9.73 8.79
CA PHE A 34 -3.89 8.80 7.98
C PHE A 34 -5.23 9.40 7.58
N SER A 35 -5.52 9.41 6.29
CA SER A 35 -6.82 9.81 5.77
C SER A 35 -7.42 8.69 4.93
N HIS A 36 -8.74 8.53 5.05
CA HIS A 36 -9.48 7.72 4.09
C HIS A 36 -9.73 8.56 2.85
N VAL A 37 -9.42 7.98 1.68
CA VAL A 37 -9.62 8.63 0.38
C VAL A 37 -10.55 7.79 -0.48
N TYR A 38 -11.30 8.44 -1.35
CA TYR A 38 -12.09 7.75 -2.37
C TYR A 38 -11.18 6.93 -3.29
N ARG A 39 -11.70 5.81 -3.79
CA ARG A 39 -10.95 4.88 -4.64
C ARG A 39 -10.38 5.57 -5.88
N GLU A 40 -11.15 6.48 -6.46
CA GLU A 40 -10.79 7.29 -7.64
C GLU A 40 -9.56 8.17 -7.37
N ALA A 41 -9.40 8.65 -6.13
CA ALA A 41 -8.25 9.43 -5.70
C ALA A 41 -7.03 8.54 -5.37
N ASN A 42 -7.25 7.25 -5.09
CA ASN A 42 -6.20 6.27 -4.79
C ASN A 42 -5.84 5.36 -5.97
N LYS A 43 -6.25 5.71 -7.20
CA LYS A 43 -6.02 4.91 -8.42
C LYS A 43 -4.56 4.47 -8.58
N ARG A 44 -3.60 5.34 -8.22
CA ARG A 44 -2.16 5.03 -8.36
C ARG A 44 -1.74 3.80 -7.56
N ALA A 45 -2.16 3.73 -6.29
CA ALA A 45 -1.87 2.59 -5.43
C ALA A 45 -2.62 1.34 -5.89
N GLU A 46 -3.87 1.50 -6.38
CA GLU A 46 -4.64 0.39 -6.95
C GLU A 46 -3.95 -0.22 -8.18
N CYS A 47 -3.42 0.61 -9.09
CA CYS A 47 -2.68 0.12 -10.26
C CYS A 47 -1.44 -0.68 -9.86
N LEU A 48 -0.67 -0.19 -8.89
CA LEU A 48 0.51 -0.89 -8.39
C LEU A 48 0.15 -2.23 -7.72
N ALA A 49 -0.94 -2.28 -6.98
CA ALA A 49 -1.44 -3.53 -6.39
C ALA A 49 -1.87 -4.54 -7.46
N ARG A 50 -2.55 -4.09 -8.53
CA ARG A 50 -2.92 -4.94 -9.67
C ARG A 50 -1.70 -5.46 -10.42
N LEU A 51 -0.69 -4.62 -10.58
CA LEU A 51 0.57 -5.02 -11.19
C LEU A 51 1.24 -6.11 -10.37
N GLY A 52 1.39 -5.91 -9.06
CA GLY A 52 1.94 -6.92 -8.14
C GLY A 52 1.18 -8.24 -8.20
N PHE A 53 -0.16 -8.20 -8.27
CA PHE A 53 -0.99 -9.40 -8.44
C PHE A 53 -0.74 -10.14 -9.76
N SER A 54 -0.35 -9.42 -10.81
CA SER A 54 -0.10 -10.01 -12.14
C SER A 54 1.32 -10.56 -12.29
N LEU A 55 2.18 -10.41 -11.27
CA LEU A 55 3.52 -10.96 -11.27
C LEU A 55 3.46 -12.47 -10.97
N ASP A 56 4.25 -13.23 -11.72
CA ASP A 56 4.42 -14.68 -11.52
C ASP A 56 5.45 -15.02 -10.41
N VAL A 57 5.97 -13.99 -9.74
CA VAL A 57 6.99 -14.12 -8.68
C VAL A 57 6.45 -13.58 -7.37
N ASP A 58 6.83 -14.22 -6.26
CA ASP A 58 6.40 -13.83 -4.92
C ASP A 58 6.90 -12.44 -4.50
N PHE A 59 8.08 -12.04 -5.00
CA PHE A 59 8.69 -10.75 -4.69
C PHE A 59 9.60 -10.27 -5.83
N VAL A 60 9.55 -8.97 -6.11
CA VAL A 60 10.45 -8.30 -7.04
C VAL A 60 10.90 -6.96 -6.44
N LEU A 61 12.19 -6.67 -6.56
CA LEU A 61 12.75 -5.38 -6.17
C LEU A 61 13.30 -4.69 -7.42
N TYR A 62 12.75 -3.51 -7.73
CA TYR A 62 13.23 -2.70 -8.83
C TYR A 62 14.22 -1.64 -8.32
N SER A 63 15.44 -1.63 -8.87
CA SER A 63 16.48 -0.66 -8.49
C SER A 63 16.28 0.73 -9.10
N SER A 64 15.41 0.82 -10.11
CA SER A 64 14.91 2.03 -10.74
C SER A 64 13.46 1.75 -11.19
N PRO A 65 12.60 2.76 -11.41
CA PRO A 65 11.29 2.51 -12.01
C PRO A 65 11.52 1.78 -13.34
N PRO A 66 11.04 0.53 -13.51
CA PRO A 66 11.27 -0.17 -14.76
C PRO A 66 10.50 0.57 -15.85
N GLU A 67 11.10 0.72 -17.02
CA GLU A 67 10.49 1.46 -18.15
C GLU A 67 9.13 0.85 -18.52
N ASP A 68 8.99 -0.46 -18.33
CA ASP A 68 7.72 -1.20 -18.46
C ASP A 68 6.71 -0.89 -17.35
N LEU A 69 7.12 -0.49 -16.15
CA LEU A 69 6.16 -0.05 -15.12
C LEU A 69 5.43 1.19 -15.58
N ILE A 70 6.09 2.12 -16.28
CA ILE A 70 5.46 3.37 -16.70
C ILE A 70 4.37 3.07 -17.72
N SER A 71 4.68 2.26 -18.74
CA SER A 71 3.71 1.88 -19.77
C SER A 71 2.56 1.04 -19.21
N VAL A 72 2.84 0.10 -18.31
CA VAL A 72 1.83 -0.74 -17.64
C VAL A 72 0.99 0.07 -16.64
N TYR A 73 1.60 1.02 -15.93
CA TYR A 73 0.91 1.96 -15.05
C TYR A 73 -0.03 2.86 -15.85
N GLU A 74 0.42 3.39 -17.00
CA GLU A 74 -0.43 4.19 -17.88
C GLU A 74 -1.59 3.40 -18.47
N ALA A 75 -1.35 2.15 -18.90
CA ALA A 75 -2.40 1.27 -19.45
C ALA A 75 -3.46 0.87 -18.40
N ASN A 76 -3.05 0.65 -17.15
CA ASN A 76 -3.95 0.22 -16.08
C ASN A 76 -4.61 1.36 -15.31
N CYS A 77 -4.00 2.55 -15.26
CA CYS A 77 -4.57 3.70 -14.54
C CYS A 77 -5.46 4.62 -15.38
N ARG A 78 -5.46 4.50 -16.72
CA ARG A 78 -6.28 5.34 -17.63
C ARG A 78 -7.68 4.78 -17.92
N ARG A 79 -8.12 3.69 -17.26
CA ARG A 79 -9.51 3.22 -17.30
C ARG A 79 -10.40 3.90 -16.25
#